data_AF-A0A923MGP7-F1
#
_entry.id   AF-A0A923MGP7-F1
#
_cell.length_a   1.000
_cell.length_b   1.000
_cell.length_c   1.000
_cell.angle_alpha   90.00
_cell.angle_beta   90.00
_cell.angle_gamma   90.00
#
_symmetry.space_group_name_H-M   'P 1'
#
loop_
_entity.id
_entity.type
_entity.pdbx_description
1 polymer ?
#
loop_
_entity_poly.entity_id
_entity_poly.type
_entity_poly.pdbx_seq_one_letter_code
_entity_poly.pdbx_strand_id
1 'polypeptide(L)'
;MAKSQLIDTQAGEKKGSDASDMTFTSEIKSECESFLSWLNTRFVRFFVAIYQSKLTGMLTNHVFRFVPAPPSGKFDHIYTDDELYKDFNLPQKYIDVIEAVIKERK
;
A
#
# COMPACT_ATOMS: atom_id res chain seq x y z
N MET A 1 -5.28 -11.47 -10.88
CA MET A 1 -4.57 -11.50 -9.59
C MET A 1 -3.29 -10.68 -9.75
N ALA A 2 -3.19 -9.51 -9.12
CA ALA A 2 -1.95 -8.73 -9.15
C ALA A 2 -0.92 -9.42 -8.25
N LYS A 3 0.21 -9.85 -8.84
CA LYS A 3 1.36 -10.38 -8.10
C LYS A 3 2.25 -9.20 -7.74
N SER A 4 2.43 -8.94 -6.45
CA SER A 4 3.60 -8.20 -5.97
C SER A 4 4.82 -9.08 -6.18
N GLN A 5 5.84 -8.56 -6.87
CA GLN A 5 7.10 -9.26 -7.14
C GLN A 5 8.27 -8.42 -6.61
N LEU A 6 9.17 -9.05 -5.89
CA LEU A 6 10.51 -8.52 -5.60
C LEU A 6 11.37 -8.89 -6.82
N ILE A 7 12.11 -7.92 -7.37
CA ILE A 7 12.98 -8.13 -8.53
C ILE A 7 14.42 -7.99 -8.05
N ASP A 8 15.19 -9.05 -8.19
CA ASP A 8 16.63 -9.07 -7.89
C ASP A 8 17.43 -8.67 -9.14
N THR A 9 17.79 -7.40 -9.20
CA THR A 9 18.57 -6.84 -10.30
C THR A 9 20.01 -7.38 -10.33
N GLN A 10 20.56 -7.84 -9.21
CA GLN A 10 21.91 -8.42 -9.14
C GLN A 10 21.94 -9.84 -9.71
N ALA A 11 20.84 -10.58 -9.58
CA ALA A 11 20.63 -11.88 -10.22
C ALA A 11 20.30 -11.78 -11.73
N GLY A 12 20.24 -10.56 -12.29
CA GLY A 12 19.94 -10.32 -13.70
C GLY A 12 18.45 -10.33 -14.05
N GLU A 13 17.57 -10.27 -13.05
CA GLU A 13 16.13 -10.14 -13.27
C GLU A 13 15.80 -8.75 -13.84
N LYS A 14 14.85 -8.71 -14.79
CA LYS A 14 14.46 -7.48 -15.49
C LYS A 14 13.02 -7.13 -15.18
N LYS A 15 12.76 -5.84 -14.96
CA LYS A 15 11.40 -5.28 -14.86
C LYS A 15 10.64 -5.55 -16.17
N GLY A 16 9.36 -5.95 -16.05
CA GLY A 16 8.43 -6.01 -17.18
C GLY A 16 8.15 -4.62 -17.78
N SER A 17 7.43 -4.57 -18.91
CA SER A 17 7.18 -3.33 -19.66
C SER A 17 6.57 -2.19 -18.81
N ASP A 18 6.86 -0.93 -19.18
CA ASP A 18 6.40 0.32 -18.54
C ASP A 18 4.88 0.46 -18.39
N ALA A 19 4.09 -0.44 -19.02
CA ALA A 19 2.65 -0.52 -18.82
C ALA A 19 2.23 -0.91 -17.38
N SER A 20 3.16 -1.42 -16.56
CA SER A 20 2.98 -1.61 -15.11
C SER A 20 3.89 -0.66 -14.33
N ASP A 21 3.50 0.61 -14.28
CA ASP A 21 4.19 1.58 -13.42
C ASP A 21 4.06 1.12 -11.96
N MET A 22 5.17 0.59 -11.42
CA MET A 22 5.23 0.09 -10.05
C MET A 22 5.10 1.28 -9.10
N THR A 23 4.13 1.21 -8.19
CA THR A 23 3.79 2.30 -7.26
C THR A 23 4.97 2.72 -6.39
N PHE A 24 5.85 1.78 -6.05
CA PHE A 24 7.07 2.01 -5.29
C PHE A 24 8.12 0.95 -5.65
N THR A 25 9.38 1.36 -5.72
CA THR A 25 10.53 0.47 -5.91
C THR A 25 11.69 0.95 -5.05
N SER A 26 12.39 0.03 -4.38
CA SER A 26 13.63 0.31 -3.66
C SER A 26 14.57 -0.89 -3.77
N GLU A 27 15.88 -0.63 -3.72
CA GLU A 27 16.93 -1.65 -3.63
C GLU A 27 17.18 -2.08 -2.16
N ILE A 28 16.57 -1.39 -1.20
CA ILE A 28 16.71 -1.66 0.23
C ILE A 28 15.54 -2.52 0.69
N LYS A 29 15.82 -3.75 1.10
CA LYS A 29 14.80 -4.73 1.53
C LYS A 29 13.89 -4.19 2.63
N SER A 30 14.45 -3.51 3.64
CA SER A 30 13.67 -2.98 4.76
C SER A 30 12.68 -1.89 4.33
N GLU A 31 13.00 -1.08 3.32
CA GLU A 31 12.05 -0.09 2.76
C GLU A 31 10.92 -0.79 2.02
N CYS A 32 11.21 -1.87 1.29
CA CYS A 32 10.19 -2.70 0.65
C CYS A 32 9.27 -3.38 1.68
N GLU A 33 9.81 -3.88 2.79
CA GLU A 33 9.03 -4.45 3.89
C GLU A 33 8.18 -3.40 4.60
N SER A 34 8.73 -2.20 4.83
CA SER A 34 8.00 -1.05 5.34
C SER A 34 6.83 -0.66 4.41
N PHE A 35 7.08 -0.52 3.11
CA PHE A 35 6.04 -0.27 2.11
C PHE A 35 4.94 -1.34 2.14
N LEU A 36 5.31 -2.62 2.21
CA LEU A 36 4.35 -3.71 2.29
C LEU A 36 3.52 -3.67 3.58
N SER A 37 4.12 -3.35 4.72
CA SER A 37 3.37 -3.21 5.97
C SER A 37 2.35 -2.08 5.90
N TRP A 38 2.74 -0.91 5.36
CA TRP A 38 1.85 0.23 5.11
C TRP A 38 0.69 -0.15 4.19
N LEU A 39 1.01 -0.77 3.04
CA LEU A 39 0.01 -1.20 2.05
C LEU A 39 -0.99 -2.21 2.62
N ASN A 40 -0.60 -3.00 3.62
CA ASN A 40 -1.45 -4.01 4.24
C ASN A 40 -2.31 -3.51 5.40
N THR A 41 -2.10 -2.29 5.89
CA THR A 41 -2.99 -1.67 6.88
C THR A 41 -4.42 -1.57 6.34
N ARG A 42 -5.42 -1.75 7.21
CA ARG A 42 -6.83 -1.51 6.90
C ARG A 42 -7.05 -0.07 6.48
N PHE A 43 -6.37 0.88 7.12
CA PHE A 43 -6.37 2.28 6.74
C PHE A 43 -6.09 2.47 5.24
N VAL A 44 -4.93 2.03 4.75
CA VAL A 44 -4.52 2.21 3.36
C VAL A 44 -5.41 1.41 2.41
N ARG A 45 -5.72 0.17 2.77
CA ARG A 45 -6.57 -0.71 1.94
C ARG A 45 -7.97 -0.17 1.74
N PHE A 46 -8.52 0.57 2.71
CA PHE A 46 -9.81 1.23 2.58
C PHE A 46 -9.80 2.28 1.45
N PHE A 47 -8.80 3.16 1.43
CA PHE A 47 -8.67 4.17 0.36
C PHE A 47 -8.41 3.54 -1.01
N VAL A 48 -7.53 2.53 -1.06
CA VAL A 48 -7.26 1.76 -2.29
C VAL A 48 -8.53 1.12 -2.84
N ALA A 49 -9.36 0.52 -1.97
CA ALA A 49 -10.60 -0.14 -2.38
C ALA A 49 -11.62 0.83 -2.99
N ILE A 50 -11.71 2.06 -2.46
CA ILE A 50 -12.63 3.09 -2.99
C ILE A 50 -12.26 3.48 -4.42
N TYR A 51 -10.97 3.55 -4.73
CA TYR A 51 -10.51 4.04 -6.04
C TYR A 51 -10.14 2.92 -7.03
N GLN A 52 -10.28 1.65 -6.64
CA GLN A 52 -10.06 0.51 -7.53
C GLN A 52 -11.17 0.41 -8.58
N SER A 53 -11.06 1.18 -9.66
CA SER A 53 -12.03 1.21 -10.77
C SER A 53 -11.73 0.21 -11.88
N LYS A 54 -10.51 -0.37 -11.91
CA LYS A 54 -10.08 -1.26 -13.00
C LYS A 54 -10.43 -2.71 -12.70
N LEU A 55 -11.19 -3.32 -13.61
CA LEU A 55 -11.59 -4.75 -13.60
C LEU A 55 -10.41 -5.72 -13.43
N THR A 56 -9.20 -5.30 -13.81
CA THR A 56 -7.99 -6.15 -13.85
C THR A 56 -7.29 -6.27 -12.50
N GLY A 57 -7.69 -5.50 -11.48
CA GLY A 57 -7.05 -5.52 -10.15
C GLY A 57 -5.62 -4.96 -10.15
N MET A 58 -5.22 -4.22 -11.18
CA MET A 58 -3.90 -3.59 -11.25
C MET A 58 -3.83 -2.37 -10.32
N LEU A 59 -2.87 -2.40 -9.39
CA LEU A 59 -2.52 -1.28 -8.52
C LEU A 59 -1.51 -0.38 -9.24
N THR A 60 -2.02 0.63 -9.95
CA THR A 60 -1.19 1.65 -10.64
C THR A 60 -1.19 2.94 -9.81
N ASN A 61 -0.30 3.89 -10.12
CA ASN A 61 -0.24 5.20 -9.45
C ASN A 61 -1.61 5.91 -9.36
N HIS A 62 -2.50 5.69 -10.33
CA HIS A 62 -3.87 6.21 -10.28
C HIS A 62 -4.65 5.73 -9.05
N VAL A 63 -4.49 4.47 -8.64
CA VAL A 63 -5.18 3.87 -7.48
C VAL A 63 -4.79 4.57 -6.18
N PHE A 64 -3.56 5.10 -6.12
CA PHE A 64 -3.01 5.75 -4.94
C PHE A 64 -3.22 7.27 -4.88
N ARG A 65 -3.88 7.88 -5.90
CA ARG A 65 -4.04 9.34 -6.00
C ARG A 65 -4.64 10.00 -4.76
N PHE A 66 -5.51 9.29 -4.04
CA PHE A 66 -6.19 9.77 -2.84
C PHE A 66 -5.84 8.96 -1.58
N VAL A 67 -4.81 8.12 -1.67
CA VAL A 67 -4.29 7.40 -0.52
C VAL A 67 -3.30 8.32 0.19
N PRO A 68 -3.49 8.64 1.48
CA PRO A 68 -2.55 9.47 2.22
C PRO A 68 -1.16 8.83 2.24
N ALA A 69 -0.12 9.59 1.86
CA ALA A 69 1.26 9.13 1.99
C ALA A 69 1.59 8.85 3.47
N PRO A 70 2.60 8.02 3.76
CA PRO A 70 3.01 7.81 5.14
C PRO A 70 3.34 9.14 5.84
N PRO A 71 3.03 9.31 7.14
CA PRO A 71 3.22 10.59 7.84
C PRO A 71 4.66 11.14 7.78
N SER A 72 5.67 10.27 7.78
CA SER A 72 7.09 10.65 7.61
C SER A 72 7.48 10.99 6.17
N GLY A 73 6.61 10.69 5.20
CA GLY A 73 6.89 10.73 3.76
C GLY A 73 7.84 9.63 3.28
N LYS A 74 8.20 8.66 4.13
CA LYS A 74 9.20 7.61 3.85
C LYS A 74 8.71 6.23 4.29
N PHE A 75 9.34 5.19 3.76
CA PHE A 75 9.13 3.80 4.18
C PHE A 75 10.31 3.36 5.06
N ASP A 76 10.32 3.81 6.31
CA ASP A 76 11.44 3.69 7.25
C ASP A 76 11.15 2.82 8.48
N HIS A 77 9.91 2.37 8.69
CA HIS A 77 9.50 1.48 9.78
C HIS A 77 8.30 0.61 9.39
N ILE A 78 7.97 -0.37 10.24
CA ILE A 78 6.79 -1.21 10.03
C ILE A 78 5.55 -0.44 10.45
N TYR A 79 4.58 -0.36 9.54
CA TYR A 79 3.37 0.40 9.75
C TYR A 79 2.25 -0.42 10.40
N THR A 80 1.43 0.23 11.23
CA THR A 80 0.26 -0.33 11.93
C THR A 80 -1.00 0.52 11.70
N ASP A 81 -2.18 -0.08 11.85
CA ASP A 81 -3.44 0.66 11.77
C ASP A 81 -3.53 1.74 12.88
N ASP A 82 -3.21 1.37 14.12
CA ASP A 82 -3.34 2.24 15.28
C ASP A 82 -2.50 3.51 15.20
N GLU A 83 -1.28 3.43 14.67
CA GLU A 83 -0.43 4.61 14.51
C GLU A 83 -0.98 5.52 13.41
N LEU A 84 -1.42 4.98 12.26
CA LEU A 84 -1.96 5.77 11.15
C LEU A 84 -3.27 6.44 11.56
N TYR A 85 -4.12 5.75 12.32
CA TYR A 85 -5.34 6.34 12.88
C TYR A 85 -5.03 7.53 13.79
N LYS A 86 -3.97 7.44 14.61
CA LYS A 86 -3.53 8.54 15.49
C LYS A 86 -2.91 9.69 14.72
N ASP A 87 -2.00 9.40 13.78
CA ASP A 87 -1.27 10.41 13.01
C ASP A 87 -2.20 11.26 12.13
N PHE A 88 -3.24 10.64 11.57
CA PHE A 88 -4.28 11.35 10.81
C PHE A 88 -5.45 11.84 11.69
N ASN A 89 -5.38 11.66 13.01
CA ASN A 89 -6.37 12.09 13.98
C ASN A 89 -7.80 11.64 13.63
N LEU A 90 -7.98 10.35 13.29
CA LEU A 90 -9.27 9.80 12.90
C LEU A 90 -10.21 9.68 14.10
N PRO A 91 -11.42 10.27 14.04
CA PRO A 91 -12.48 9.97 15.00
C PRO A 91 -12.87 8.49 15.00
N GLN A 92 -13.20 7.94 16.18
CA GLN A 92 -13.57 6.53 16.35
C GLN A 92 -14.64 6.05 15.36
N LYS A 93 -15.67 6.88 15.09
CA LYS A 93 -16.73 6.58 14.13
C LYS A 93 -16.23 6.23 12.71
N TYR A 94 -15.08 6.75 12.29
CA TYR A 94 -14.49 6.45 10.98
C TYR A 94 -13.61 5.21 11.04
N ILE A 95 -12.89 5.02 12.15
CA ILE A 95 -12.16 3.79 12.43
C ILE A 95 -13.13 2.60 12.38
N ASP A 96 -14.27 2.70 13.07
CA ASP A 96 -15.30 1.65 13.09
C ASP A 96 -15.79 1.29 11.67
N VAL A 97 -15.91 2.27 10.77
CA VAL A 97 -16.30 2.04 9.37
C VAL A 97 -15.20 1.31 8.61
N ILE A 98 -13.94 1.74 8.75
CA ILE A 98 -12.79 1.10 8.10
C ILE A 98 -12.69 -0.37 8.52
N GLU A 99 -12.78 -0.63 9.83
CA GLU A 99 -12.74 -1.97 10.44
C GLU A 99 -13.95 -2.84 10.04
N ALA A 100 -15.12 -2.22 9.86
CA ALA A 100 -16.30 -2.92 9.38
C ALA A 100 -16.18 -3.35 7.91
N VAL A 101 -15.53 -2.54 7.06
CA VAL A 101 -15.41 -2.78 5.61
C VAL A 101 -14.23 -3.66 5.26
N ILE A 102 -13.05 -3.39 5.82
CA ILE A 102 -11.83 -4.14 5.51
C ILE A 102 -11.68 -5.29 6.48
N LYS A 103 -11.95 -6.50 5.99
CA LYS A 103 -11.74 -7.73 6.74
C LYS A 103 -10.31 -8.26 6.61
N GLU A 104 -9.88 -8.96 7.65
CA GLU A 104 -8.65 -9.75 7.59
C GLU A 104 -8.70 -10.73 6.42
N ARG A 105 -7.56 -10.89 5.75
CA ARG A 105 -7.39 -11.94 4.75
C ARG A 105 -7.13 -13.25 5.49
N LYS A 106 -8.03 -14.22 5.30
CA LYS A 106 -7.80 -15.61 5.68
C LYS A 106 -6.91 -16.29 4.65
#